data_AF-A0AAV0XTQ5-F1
#
_entry.id   AF-A0AAV0XTQ5-F1
#
_cell.length_a   1.000
_cell.length_b   1.000
_cell.length_c   1.000
_cell.angle_alpha   90.00
_cell.angle_beta   90.00
_cell.angle_gamma   90.00
#
_symmetry.space_group_name_H-M   'P 1'
#
loop_
_entity.id
_entity.type
_entity.pdbx_description
1 polymer ?
#
loop_
_entity_poly.entity_id
_entity_poly.type
_entity_poly.pdbx_seq_one_letter_code
_entity_poly.pdbx_strand_id
1 'polypeptide(L)'
;MRMNDYVIYYKGLNDTHQFGTGFAVHKNLLSSVKEFNPISERVCTIKLNTKPMNMFIINIHAPTENKDEIDKDEFFEEVATIYDEAPGNTIKIKVGDCNAKLGKEPSFRPTIEMHSVHEISNNN
;
A
#
# COMPACT_ATOMS: atom_id res chain seq x y z
N MET A 1 -8.64 -10.58 13.13
CA MET A 1 -9.84 -10.23 13.95
C MET A 1 -11.09 -10.40 13.09
N ARG A 2 -12.23 -10.85 13.63
CA ARG A 2 -13.53 -10.84 12.89
C ARG A 2 -14.37 -9.67 13.37
N MET A 3 -14.95 -8.92 12.44
CA MET A 3 -15.83 -7.80 12.72
C MET A 3 -17.01 -7.85 11.74
N ASN A 4 -18.17 -8.27 12.24
CA ASN A 4 -19.36 -8.56 11.43
C ASN A 4 -19.01 -9.52 10.28
N ASP A 5 -19.30 -9.09 9.04
CA ASP A 5 -19.05 -9.86 7.81
C ASP A 5 -17.62 -9.73 7.29
N TYR A 6 -16.69 -9.15 8.06
CA TYR A 6 -15.32 -8.94 7.65
C TYR A 6 -14.31 -9.69 8.53
N VAL A 7 -13.25 -10.16 7.90
CA VAL A 7 -12.02 -10.57 8.58
C VAL A 7 -10.98 -9.47 8.34
N ILE A 8 -10.44 -8.95 9.44
CA ILE A 8 -9.40 -7.95 9.44
C ILE A 8 -8.05 -8.65 9.58
N TYR A 9 -7.21 -8.47 8.56
CA TYR A 9 -5.79 -8.79 8.53
C TYR A 9 -5.04 -7.49 8.77
N TYR A 10 -4.19 -7.40 9.79
CA TYR A 10 -3.50 -6.15 10.09
C TYR A 10 -2.20 -6.37 10.85
N LYS A 11 -1.34 -5.34 10.81
CA LYS A 11 -0.14 -5.19 11.63
C LYS A 11 -0.03 -3.74 12.05
N GLY A 12 0.09 -3.52 13.34
CA GLY A 12 0.37 -2.21 13.94
C GLY A 12 1.29 -2.40 15.14
N LEU A 13 1.61 -1.31 15.83
CA LEU A 13 2.34 -1.38 17.09
C LEU A 13 1.45 -1.96 18.19
N ASN A 14 2.03 -2.86 19.00
CA ASN A 14 1.30 -3.58 20.05
C ASN A 14 0.83 -2.66 21.18
N ASP A 15 1.55 -1.57 21.46
CA ASP A 15 1.44 -0.86 22.74
C ASP A 15 0.91 0.58 22.63
N THR A 16 0.86 1.16 21.42
CA THR A 16 0.58 2.60 21.25
C THR A 16 -0.65 2.91 20.39
N HIS A 17 -1.33 1.92 19.82
CA HIS A 17 -2.41 2.12 18.83
C HIS A 17 -2.03 3.08 17.68
N GLN A 18 -0.73 3.23 17.43
CA GLN A 18 -0.16 4.08 16.38
C GLN A 18 0.35 3.21 15.24
N PHE A 19 0.30 3.79 14.05
CA PHE A 19 0.54 3.08 12.80
C PHE A 19 -0.42 1.90 12.63
N GLY A 20 -0.27 1.16 11.55
CA GLY A 20 -1.26 0.16 11.19
C GLY A 20 -1.46 0.10 9.70
N THR A 21 -1.16 -1.05 9.11
CA THR A 21 -1.65 -1.40 7.79
C THR A 21 -2.43 -2.70 7.86
N GLY A 22 -3.38 -2.85 6.94
CA GLY A 22 -4.22 -4.03 6.92
C GLY A 22 -5.26 -4.02 5.82
N PHE A 23 -6.02 -5.11 5.78
CA PHE A 23 -7.13 -5.33 4.87
C PHE A 23 -8.36 -5.80 5.63
N ALA A 24 -9.49 -5.15 5.38
CA ALA A 24 -10.80 -5.66 5.76
C ALA A 24 -11.34 -6.51 4.60
N VAL A 25 -11.34 -7.83 4.76
CA VAL A 25 -11.80 -8.75 3.71
C VAL A 25 -13.19 -9.25 4.04
N HIS A 26 -14.14 -8.99 3.15
CA HIS A 26 -15.51 -9.49 3.30
C HIS A 26 -15.54 -11.03 3.27
N LYS A 27 -16.43 -11.64 4.06
CA LYS A 27 -16.52 -13.11 4.26
C LYS A 27 -16.62 -13.90 2.95
N ASN A 28 -17.27 -13.34 1.94
CA ASN A 28 -17.44 -13.96 0.62
C ASN A 28 -16.13 -14.04 -0.18
N LEU A 29 -15.13 -13.22 0.15
CA LEU A 29 -13.83 -13.16 -0.52
C LEU A 29 -12.73 -13.93 0.23
N LEU A 30 -13.03 -14.48 1.41
CA LEU A 30 -12.01 -15.15 2.23
C LEU A 30 -11.40 -16.37 1.55
N SER A 31 -12.17 -17.11 0.77
CA SER A 31 -11.66 -18.26 0.01
C SER A 31 -10.68 -17.85 -1.10
N SER A 32 -10.71 -16.58 -1.53
CA SER A 32 -9.76 -16.00 -2.46
C SER A 32 -8.47 -15.56 -1.78
N VAL A 33 -8.45 -15.28 -0.47
CA VAL A 33 -7.22 -14.90 0.23
C VAL A 33 -6.28 -16.10 0.30
N LYS A 34 -5.12 -15.99 -0.33
CA LYS A 34 -4.08 -17.04 -0.32
C LYS A 34 -3.02 -16.78 0.73
N GLU A 35 -2.67 -15.52 0.89
CA GLU A 35 -1.54 -15.14 1.72
C GLU A 35 -1.72 -13.70 2.18
N PHE A 36 -1.35 -13.44 3.43
CA PHE A 36 -1.24 -12.11 4.00
C PHE A 36 0.11 -12.02 4.71
N ASN A 37 0.93 -11.05 4.34
CA ASN A 37 2.25 -10.85 4.92
C ASN A 37 2.32 -9.48 5.60
N PRO A 38 2.36 -9.44 6.94
CA PRO A 38 2.53 -8.22 7.71
C PRO A 38 4.02 -7.86 7.82
N ILE A 39 4.54 -7.09 6.85
CA ILE A 39 5.98 -6.78 6.73
C ILE A 39 6.42 -5.85 7.86
N SER A 40 5.73 -4.72 8.01
CA SER A 40 5.94 -3.76 9.10
C SER A 40 4.60 -3.14 9.53
N GLU A 41 4.63 -2.24 10.51
CA GLU A 41 3.47 -1.43 10.87
C GLU A 41 3.03 -0.45 9.77
N ARG A 42 3.87 -0.28 8.73
CA ARG A 42 3.64 0.62 7.58
C ARG A 42 3.46 -0.09 6.25
N VAL A 43 3.77 -1.38 6.16
CA VAL A 43 3.63 -2.15 4.92
C VAL A 43 3.04 -3.52 5.20
N CYS A 44 2.01 -3.89 4.45
CA CYS A 44 1.51 -5.26 4.42
C CYS A 44 1.09 -5.64 3.00
N THR A 45 1.12 -6.94 2.70
CA THR A 45 0.67 -7.44 1.40
C THR A 45 -0.42 -8.49 1.55
N ILE A 46 -1.29 -8.57 0.55
CA ILE A 46 -2.29 -9.64 0.43
C ILE A 46 -2.30 -10.20 -0.99
N LYS A 47 -2.23 -11.52 -1.09
CA LYS A 47 -2.35 -12.25 -2.34
C LYS A 47 -3.75 -12.83 -2.47
N LEU A 48 -4.43 -12.48 -3.55
CA LEU A 48 -5.78 -12.95 -3.86
C LEU A 48 -5.75 -13.86 -5.09
N ASN A 49 -6.41 -15.00 -4.98
CA ASN A 49 -6.71 -15.89 -6.09
C ASN A 49 -7.98 -15.41 -6.79
N THR A 50 -7.78 -14.77 -7.93
CA THR A 50 -8.81 -14.13 -8.75
C THR A 50 -8.72 -14.62 -10.19
N LYS A 51 -9.78 -14.40 -10.97
CA LYS A 51 -9.82 -14.74 -12.39
C LYS A 51 -9.90 -13.46 -13.23
N PRO A 52 -9.24 -13.40 -14.41
CA PRO A 52 -8.42 -14.45 -15.02
C PRO A 52 -7.01 -14.57 -14.43
N MET A 53 -6.58 -13.59 -13.64
CA MET A 53 -5.24 -13.52 -13.04
C MET A 53 -5.34 -13.23 -11.54
N ASN A 54 -4.38 -13.73 -10.78
CA ASN A 54 -4.24 -13.44 -9.34
C ASN A 54 -3.88 -11.96 -9.12
N MET A 55 -4.23 -11.43 -7.94
CA MET A 55 -3.84 -10.08 -7.53
C MET A 55 -2.85 -10.14 -6.37
N PHE A 56 -1.87 -9.25 -6.39
CA PHE A 56 -0.95 -9.00 -5.29
C PHE A 56 -1.06 -7.52 -4.91
N ILE A 57 -1.66 -7.25 -3.75
CA ILE A 57 -1.94 -5.90 -3.29
C ILE A 57 -0.97 -5.56 -2.17
N ILE A 58 -0.25 -4.46 -2.32
CA ILE A 58 0.70 -3.90 -1.36
C ILE A 58 0.03 -2.67 -0.75
N ASN A 59 -0.31 -2.72 0.53
CA ASN A 59 -0.86 -1.59 1.26
C ASN A 59 0.25 -0.90 2.05
N ILE A 60 0.47 0.37 1.76
CA ILE A 60 1.54 1.19 2.31
C ILE A 60 0.98 2.36 3.14
N HIS A 61 1.74 2.74 4.15
CA HIS A 61 1.54 3.98 4.90
C HIS A 61 2.90 4.67 5.02
N ALA A 62 3.21 5.50 4.03
CA ALA A 62 4.48 6.18 3.91
C ALA A 62 4.76 7.14 5.08
N PRO A 63 6.02 7.44 5.39
CA PRO A 63 6.38 8.50 6.31
C PRO A 63 5.77 9.85 5.89
N THR A 64 5.49 10.71 6.86
CA THR A 64 5.01 12.08 6.61
C THR A 64 6.14 12.96 6.07
N GLU A 65 5.82 14.06 5.38
CA GLU A 65 6.79 15.00 4.81
C GLU A 65 7.87 15.52 5.78
N ASN A 66 7.55 15.65 7.08
CA ASN A 66 8.48 16.14 8.11
C ASN A 66 9.51 15.08 8.57
N LYS A 67 9.52 13.89 7.98
CA LYS A 67 10.48 12.83 8.28
C LYS A 67 11.77 13.04 7.50
N ASP A 68 12.86 12.50 8.04
CA ASP A 68 14.17 12.62 7.43
C ASP A 68 14.18 11.97 6.04
N GLU A 69 14.92 12.55 5.10
CA GLU A 69 15.00 12.03 3.71
C GLU A 69 15.44 10.57 3.68
N ILE A 70 16.37 10.17 4.56
CA ILE A 70 16.86 8.79 4.68
C ILE A 70 15.72 7.84 5.05
N ASP A 71 14.87 8.19 6.03
CA ASP A 71 13.73 7.37 6.44
C ASP A 71 12.74 7.16 5.27
N LYS A 72 12.58 8.18 4.41
CA LYS A 72 11.69 8.14 3.25
C LYS A 72 12.29 7.29 2.13
N ASP A 73 13.56 7.50 1.81
CA ASP A 73 14.28 6.75 0.79
C ASP A 73 14.29 5.25 1.15
N GLU A 74 14.68 4.90 2.37
CA GLU A 74 14.68 3.51 2.86
C GLU A 74 13.28 2.87 2.76
N PHE A 75 12.23 3.63 3.09
CA PHE A 75 10.86 3.16 2.98
C PHE A 75 10.45 2.86 1.53
N PHE A 76 10.73 3.77 0.60
CA PHE A 76 10.35 3.57 -0.80
C PHE A 76 11.22 2.53 -1.51
N GLU A 77 12.49 2.36 -1.09
CA GLU A 77 13.35 1.24 -1.52
C GLU A 77 12.80 -0.12 -1.05
N GLU A 78 12.33 -0.22 0.21
CA GLU A 78 11.66 -1.43 0.71
C GLU A 78 10.42 -1.74 -0.12
N VAL A 79 9.56 -0.75 -0.37
CA VAL A 79 8.33 -0.91 -1.17
C VAL A 79 8.65 -1.31 -2.62
N ALA A 80 9.69 -0.75 -3.23
CA ALA A 80 10.13 -1.12 -4.58
C ALA A 80 10.61 -2.58 -4.62
N THR A 81 11.40 -2.99 -3.63
CA THR A 81 11.88 -4.37 -3.49
C THR A 81 10.71 -5.36 -3.40
N ILE A 82 9.72 -5.09 -2.54
CA ILE A 82 8.51 -5.90 -2.41
C ILE A 82 7.73 -5.97 -3.71
N TYR A 83 7.65 -4.87 -4.45
CA TYR A 83 6.98 -4.83 -5.74
C TYR A 83 7.70 -5.69 -6.78
N ASP A 84 9.02 -5.66 -6.84
CA ASP A 84 9.82 -6.44 -7.78
C ASP A 84 9.78 -7.94 -7.46
N GLU A 85 9.84 -8.29 -6.17
CA GLU A 85 9.75 -9.67 -5.67
C GLU A 85 8.33 -10.26 -5.71
N ALA A 86 7.31 -9.43 -5.98
CA ALA A 86 5.93 -9.89 -6.04
C ALA A 86 5.78 -11.06 -7.04
N PRO A 87 4.96 -12.09 -6.71
CA PRO A 87 4.86 -13.30 -7.52
C PRO A 87 4.56 -13.01 -9.00
N GLY A 88 5.28 -13.68 -9.90
CA GLY A 88 5.03 -13.57 -11.33
C GLY A 88 3.59 -13.93 -11.72
N ASN A 89 3.12 -13.40 -12.85
CA ASN A 89 1.76 -13.61 -13.36
C ASN A 89 0.66 -13.19 -12.37
N THR A 90 0.89 -12.07 -11.67
CA THR A 90 -0.11 -11.41 -10.82
C THR A 90 -0.30 -9.97 -11.28
N ILE A 91 -1.51 -9.44 -11.07
CA ILE A 91 -1.77 -8.01 -11.13
C ILE A 91 -1.22 -7.41 -9.83
N LYS A 92 -0.17 -6.58 -9.94
CA LYS A 92 0.44 -5.89 -8.82
C LYS A 92 -0.27 -4.56 -8.59
N ILE A 93 -0.73 -4.30 -7.37
CA ILE A 93 -1.43 -3.05 -7.02
C ILE A 93 -0.80 -2.48 -5.76
N LYS A 94 -0.26 -1.26 -5.85
CA LYS A 94 0.14 -0.47 -4.67
C LYS A 94 -1.01 0.43 -4.26
N VAL A 95 -1.41 0.37 -2.99
CA VAL A 95 -2.50 1.16 -2.40
C VAL A 95 -2.09 1.69 -1.04
N GLY A 96 -2.89 2.59 -0.49
CA GLY A 96 -2.70 3.15 0.84
C GLY A 96 -2.33 4.62 0.78
N ASP A 97 -1.67 5.10 1.82
CA ASP A 97 -1.29 6.50 1.97
C ASP A 97 0.19 6.68 1.62
N CYS A 98 0.45 7.28 0.45
CA CYS A 98 1.80 7.60 0.01
C CYS A 98 2.36 8.87 0.67
N ASN A 99 1.53 9.69 1.34
CA ASN A 99 1.90 11.03 1.80
C ASN A 99 2.55 11.91 0.71
N ALA A 100 2.33 11.59 -0.56
CA ALA A 100 2.94 12.27 -1.70
C ALA A 100 2.03 13.40 -2.20
N LYS A 101 2.65 14.55 -2.47
CA LYS A 101 2.03 15.66 -3.20
C LYS A 101 2.48 15.51 -4.64
N LEU A 102 1.51 15.39 -5.55
CA LEU A 102 1.79 15.43 -6.99
C LEU A 102 1.44 16.81 -7.51
N GLY A 103 2.36 17.50 -8.17
CA GLY A 103 2.12 18.81 -8.78
C GLY A 103 1.46 18.71 -10.15
N LYS A 104 1.53 19.77 -10.95
CA LYS A 104 1.00 19.83 -12.32
C LYS A 104 2.06 19.58 -13.39
N GLU A 105 3.18 18.99 -13.01
CA GLU A 105 4.29 18.69 -13.90
C GLU A 105 3.82 17.83 -15.07
N PRO A 106 4.29 18.10 -16.31
CA PRO A 106 3.86 17.37 -17.50
C PRO A 106 3.99 15.84 -17.38
N SER A 107 4.99 15.36 -16.62
CA SER A 107 5.27 13.94 -16.39
C SER A 107 4.11 13.19 -15.72
N PHE A 108 3.32 13.86 -14.87
CA PHE A 108 2.23 13.21 -14.13
C PHE A 108 0.86 13.34 -14.81
N ARG A 109 0.71 14.29 -15.75
CA ARG A 109 -0.56 14.58 -16.44
C ARG A 109 -1.24 13.37 -17.09
N PRO A 110 -0.55 12.37 -17.64
CA PRO A 110 -1.24 11.18 -18.17
C PRO A 110 -2.10 10.44 -17.15
N THR A 111 -1.82 10.61 -15.85
CA THR A 111 -2.51 9.91 -14.76
C THR A 111 -3.38 10.85 -13.92
N ILE A 112 -2.88 12.04 -13.57
CA ILE A 112 -3.58 12.99 -12.68
C ILE A 112 -4.24 14.17 -13.42
N GLU A 113 -3.99 14.29 -14.72
CA GLU A 113 -4.47 15.38 -15.58
C GLU A 113 -4.12 16.77 -15.03
N MET A 114 -5.06 17.73 -15.09
CA MET A 114 -4.87 19.13 -14.70
C MET A 114 -5.47 19.45 -13.32
N HIS A 115 -6.02 18.46 -12.63
CA HIS A 115 -6.84 18.64 -11.43
C HIS A 115 -6.07 18.49 -10.11
N SER A 116 -4.74 18.47 -10.14
CA SER A 116 -3.97 18.49 -8.89
C SER A 116 -4.20 19.79 -8.11
N VAL A 117 -4.31 19.65 -6.80
CA VAL A 117 -4.35 20.75 -5.83
C VAL A 117 -3.00 21.46 -5.73
N HIS A 118 -1.90 20.76 -6.04
CA HIS A 118 -0.54 21.27 -5.91
C HIS A 118 0.03 21.68 -7.26
N GLU A 119 0.86 22.72 -7.29
CA GLU A 119 1.60 23.13 -8.48
C GLU A 119 2.87 22.30 -8.68
N ILE A 120 3.52 21.92 -7.58
CA ILE A 120 4.82 21.23 -7.55
C ILE A 120 4.71 19.99 -6.65
N SER A 121 5.29 18.88 -7.10
CA SER A 121 5.40 17.65 -6.32
C SER A 121 6.38 17.80 -5.15
N ASN A 122 6.16 17.03 -4.08
CA ASN A 122 7.18 16.87 -3.05
C ASN A 122 8.09 15.67 -3.36
N ASN A 123 9.15 15.52 -2.57
CA ASN A 123 10.08 14.40 -2.66
C ASN A 123 9.66 13.25 -1.72
N ASN A 124 8.36 12.91 -1.73
CA ASN A 124 7.87 11.66 -1.16
C ASN A 124 7.54 10.69 -2.30
#